data_AF-A0A844Z0X1-F1
#
_entry.id   AF-A0A844Z0X1-F1
#
_cell.length_a   1.000
_cell.length_b   1.000
_cell.length_c   1.000
_cell.angle_alpha   90.00
_cell.angle_beta   90.00
_cell.angle_gamma   90.00
#
_symmetry.space_group_name_H-M   'P 1'
#
loop_
_entity.id
_entity.type
_entity.pdbx_description
1 polymer ?
#
loop_
_entity_poly.entity_id
_entity_poly.type
_entity_poly.pdbx_seq_one_letter_code
_entity_poly.pdbx_strand_id
1 'polypeptide(L)'
;MSTILATPENLRRLKNVLMADFEMKSAHASEAIAALAGFRSHAAFRQSRSGSQHPAILDADFVHFEQKCFKLGYEADSSAYLRFSFNRIDWAHRLWCLIRKSDHAASDRWFYECQRRKIPFIVIKKARKHYSVSWDHISMESDYDNGIRNTYDNELHRIMFRTYQMICSGLEPKSFFDGTGLVGDVTGLSETSARQIADAFAKLLYPGNLRLEKSAA
;
A
#
# COMPACT_ATOMS: atom_id res chain seq x y z
N MET A 1 -9.83 -0.57 -0.54
CA MET A 1 -8.63 -1.33 -0.97
C MET A 1 -7.70 -1.45 0.22
N SER A 2 -6.94 -2.53 0.31
CA SER A 2 -5.93 -2.72 1.35
C SER A 2 -4.68 -3.24 0.68
N THR A 3 -3.53 -2.63 0.98
CA THR A 3 -2.26 -2.95 0.32
C THR A 3 -1.22 -3.42 1.32
N ILE A 4 -0.29 -4.26 0.87
CA ILE A 4 0.82 -4.74 1.68
C ILE A 4 2.10 -4.77 0.86
N LEU A 5 3.18 -4.28 1.45
CA LEU A 5 4.51 -4.53 0.92
C LEU A 5 4.92 -5.96 1.25
N ALA A 6 5.13 -6.79 0.23
CA ALA A 6 5.42 -8.23 0.36
C ALA A 6 6.85 -8.51 0.84
N THR A 7 7.25 -7.93 1.96
CA THR A 7 8.50 -8.25 2.65
C THR A 7 8.37 -9.58 3.39
N PRO A 8 9.46 -10.33 3.61
CA PRO A 8 9.42 -11.54 4.44
C PRO A 8 8.81 -11.30 5.82
N GLU A 9 9.11 -10.15 6.43
CA GLU A 9 8.61 -9.78 7.76
C GLU A 9 7.09 -9.55 7.77
N ASN A 10 6.57 -8.78 6.82
CA ASN A 10 5.13 -8.53 6.70
C ASN A 10 4.37 -9.82 6.39
N LEU A 11 4.88 -10.65 5.47
CA LEU A 11 4.25 -11.93 5.15
C LEU A 11 4.25 -12.89 6.34
N ARG A 12 5.30 -12.87 7.17
CA ARG A 12 5.33 -13.64 8.43
C ARG A 12 4.28 -13.13 9.42
N ARG A 13 4.16 -11.81 9.59
CA ARG A 13 3.13 -11.21 10.46
C ARG A 13 1.72 -11.58 10.00
N LEU A 14 1.45 -11.46 8.70
CA LEU A 14 0.16 -11.89 8.13
C LEU A 14 -0.10 -13.38 8.38
N LYS A 15 0.92 -14.22 8.16
CA LYS A 15 0.82 -15.66 8.42
C LYS A 15 0.51 -15.95 9.89
N ASN A 16 1.14 -15.24 10.82
CA ASN A 16 0.89 -15.41 12.24
C ASN A 16 -0.54 -15.02 12.62
N VAL A 17 -1.09 -13.94 12.03
CA VAL A 17 -2.50 -13.55 12.22
C VAL A 17 -3.44 -14.64 11.72
N LEU A 18 -3.17 -15.21 10.54
CA LEU A 18 -3.98 -16.32 10.01
C LEU A 18 -3.89 -17.58 10.87
N MET A 19 -2.71 -17.88 11.42
CA MET A 19 -2.53 -19.04 12.28
C MET A 19 -3.16 -18.87 13.68
N ALA A 20 -3.14 -17.65 14.21
CA ALA A 20 -3.65 -17.36 15.55
C ALA A 20 -5.17 -17.11 15.53
N ASP A 21 -5.62 -16.17 14.70
CA ASP A 21 -7.01 -15.70 14.76
C ASP A 21 -7.98 -16.59 13.96
N PHE A 22 -7.48 -17.30 12.94
CA PHE A 22 -8.27 -18.20 12.10
C PHE A 22 -7.91 -19.67 12.31
N GLU A 23 -7.02 -19.95 13.28
CA GLU A 23 -6.54 -21.30 13.62
C GLU A 23 -6.04 -22.08 12.38
N MET A 24 -5.50 -21.36 11.39
CA MET A 24 -5.05 -21.99 10.15
C MET A 24 -3.79 -22.82 10.37
N LYS A 25 -3.71 -23.98 9.71
CA LYS A 25 -2.45 -24.73 9.61
C LYS A 25 -1.44 -23.90 8.83
N SER A 26 -0.17 -23.98 9.20
CA SER A 26 0.92 -23.20 8.59
C SER A 26 0.97 -23.30 7.05
N ALA A 27 0.75 -24.50 6.50
CA ALA A 27 0.70 -24.70 5.04
C ALA A 27 -0.53 -24.02 4.40
N HIS A 28 -1.69 -24.11 5.05
CA HIS A 28 -2.93 -23.47 4.59
C HIS A 28 -2.81 -21.94 4.64
N ALA A 29 -2.22 -21.37 5.68
CA ALA A 29 -1.96 -19.95 5.78
C ALA A 29 -1.05 -19.44 4.64
N SER A 30 -0.01 -20.21 4.27
CA SER A 30 0.84 -19.88 3.12
C SER A 30 0.08 -19.88 1.79
N GLU A 31 -0.84 -20.82 1.61
CA GLU A 31 -1.71 -20.92 0.43
C GLU A 31 -2.78 -19.82 0.40
N ALA A 32 -3.36 -19.47 1.55
CA ALA A 32 -4.32 -18.39 1.68
C ALA A 32 -3.68 -17.02 1.41
N ILE A 33 -2.44 -16.79 1.87
CA ILE A 33 -1.67 -15.58 1.54
C ILE A 33 -1.40 -15.49 0.03
N ALA A 34 -1.08 -16.61 -0.62
CA ALA A 34 -0.87 -16.62 -2.07
C ALA A 34 -2.15 -16.25 -2.82
N ALA A 35 -3.30 -16.79 -2.40
CA ALA A 35 -4.60 -16.43 -2.95
C ALA A 35 -4.98 -14.96 -2.69
N LEU A 36 -4.71 -14.45 -1.48
CA LEU A 36 -4.87 -13.03 -1.16
C LEU A 36 -4.02 -12.13 -2.07
N ALA A 37 -2.87 -12.63 -2.52
CA ALA A 37 -2.00 -11.95 -3.46
C ALA A 37 -2.38 -12.16 -4.95
N GLY A 38 -3.49 -12.84 -5.23
CA GLY A 38 -3.97 -13.13 -6.59
C GLY A 38 -3.31 -14.35 -7.27
N PHE A 39 -2.51 -15.13 -6.55
CA PHE A 39 -1.83 -16.31 -7.09
C PHE A 39 -2.61 -17.60 -6.84
N ARG A 40 -2.52 -18.54 -7.79
CA ARG A 40 -3.21 -19.85 -7.70
C ARG A 40 -2.64 -20.75 -6.59
N SER A 41 -1.35 -20.62 -6.27
CA SER A 41 -0.64 -21.43 -5.27
C SER A 41 0.52 -20.68 -4.62
N HIS A 42 0.97 -21.17 -3.47
CA HIS A 42 2.14 -20.63 -2.79
C HIS A 42 3.43 -20.80 -3.61
N ALA A 43 3.55 -21.88 -4.39
CA ALA A 43 4.68 -22.09 -5.29
C ALA A 43 4.75 -20.99 -6.38
N ALA A 44 3.61 -20.67 -7.02
CA ALA A 44 3.54 -19.60 -8.02
C ALA A 44 3.87 -18.23 -7.41
N PHE A 45 3.37 -17.96 -6.20
CA PHE A 45 3.69 -16.73 -5.47
C PHE A 45 5.17 -16.61 -5.10
N ARG A 46 5.83 -17.74 -4.78
CA ARG A 46 7.28 -17.73 -4.52
C ARG A 46 8.07 -17.48 -5.79
N GLN A 47 7.69 -18.10 -6.90
CA GLN A 47 8.35 -17.95 -8.19
C GLN A 47 8.22 -16.52 -8.74
N SER A 48 7.07 -15.86 -8.59
CA SER A 48 6.91 -14.46 -9.02
C SER A 48 7.79 -13.49 -8.25
N ARG A 49 8.27 -13.89 -7.07
CA ARG A 49 9.15 -13.08 -6.20
C ARG A 49 10.63 -13.41 -6.38
N SER A 50 10.97 -14.55 -6.96
CA SER A 50 12.37 -14.88 -7.25
C SER A 50 12.87 -14.02 -8.41
N GLY A 51 13.82 -13.13 -8.14
CA GLY A 51 14.46 -12.28 -9.15
C GLY A 51 14.19 -10.78 -9.02
N SER A 52 13.26 -10.35 -8.17
CA SER A 52 13.02 -8.91 -7.93
C SER A 52 13.96 -8.35 -6.86
N GLN A 53 14.60 -7.22 -7.16
CA GLN A 53 15.41 -6.45 -6.18
C GLN A 53 14.53 -5.71 -5.17
N HIS A 54 13.26 -5.43 -5.49
CA HIS A 54 12.33 -4.73 -4.61
C HIS A 54 11.14 -5.63 -4.25
N PRO A 55 10.69 -5.64 -2.96
CA PRO A 55 9.45 -6.32 -2.60
C PRO A 55 8.27 -5.73 -3.37
N ALA A 56 7.41 -6.58 -3.92
CA ALA A 56 6.20 -6.15 -4.62
C ALA A 56 5.19 -5.53 -3.65
N ILE A 57 4.42 -4.54 -4.12
CA ILE A 57 3.19 -4.12 -3.44
C ILE A 57 2.06 -4.99 -3.95
N LEU A 58 1.33 -5.61 -3.03
CA LEU A 58 0.20 -6.48 -3.35
C LEU A 58 -1.10 -5.81 -2.98
N ASP A 59 -2.07 -5.94 -3.88
CA ASP A 59 -3.48 -5.71 -3.56
C ASP A 59 -4.07 -6.94 -2.89
N ALA A 60 -4.66 -6.73 -1.72
CA ALA A 60 -5.33 -7.80 -1.01
C ALA A 60 -6.64 -8.17 -1.73
N ASP A 61 -6.62 -9.31 -2.43
CA ASP A 61 -7.79 -9.94 -3.04
C ASP A 61 -8.49 -10.83 -2.02
N PHE A 62 -9.33 -10.19 -1.21
CA PHE A 62 -10.09 -10.88 -0.17
C PHE A 62 -11.12 -11.88 -0.75
N VAL A 63 -11.53 -11.73 -2.02
CA VAL A 63 -12.47 -12.66 -2.66
C VAL A 63 -11.75 -13.97 -2.98
N HIS A 64 -10.58 -13.90 -3.61
CA HIS A 64 -9.77 -15.10 -3.87
C HIS A 64 -9.28 -15.75 -2.56
N PHE A 65 -8.93 -14.94 -1.55
CA PHE A 65 -8.63 -15.44 -0.21
C PHE A 65 -9.78 -16.26 0.37
N GLU A 66 -11.00 -15.74 0.35
CA GLU A 66 -12.19 -16.42 0.89
C GLU A 66 -12.45 -17.75 0.18
N GLN A 67 -12.43 -17.74 -1.15
CA GLN A 67 -12.59 -18.95 -1.97
C GLN A 67 -11.53 -20.00 -1.66
N LYS A 68 -10.28 -19.58 -1.42
CA LYS A 68 -9.20 -20.49 -1.05
C LYS A 68 -9.38 -21.04 0.36
N CYS A 69 -9.79 -20.21 1.32
CA CYS A 69 -10.07 -20.62 2.70
C CYS A 69 -11.19 -21.67 2.73
N PHE A 70 -12.27 -21.43 2.00
CA PHE A 70 -13.36 -22.40 1.86
C PHE A 70 -12.89 -23.75 1.30
N LYS A 71 -12.09 -23.73 0.22
CA LYS A 71 -11.49 -24.96 -0.36
C LYS A 71 -10.56 -25.72 0.61
N LEU A 72 -9.97 -25.01 1.57
CA LEU A 72 -9.08 -25.58 2.59
C LEU A 72 -9.83 -26.01 3.86
N GLY A 73 -11.16 -25.88 3.89
CA GLY A 73 -12.02 -26.31 5.00
C GLY A 73 -12.25 -25.25 6.09
N TYR A 74 -12.02 -23.97 5.80
CA TYR A 74 -12.31 -22.86 6.72
C TYR A 74 -13.63 -22.15 6.38
N GLU A 75 -14.24 -21.51 7.36
CA GLU A 75 -15.54 -20.85 7.21
C GLU A 75 -15.51 -19.66 6.23
N ALA A 76 -16.64 -19.47 5.56
CA ALA A 76 -16.82 -18.48 4.50
C ALA A 76 -16.88 -17.03 5.00
N ASP A 77 -16.98 -16.78 6.31
CA ASP A 77 -17.01 -15.41 6.88
C ASP A 77 -15.60 -14.86 7.20
N SER A 78 -14.57 -15.62 6.85
CA SER A 78 -13.17 -15.30 7.14
C SER A 78 -12.69 -14.00 6.47
N SER A 79 -13.27 -13.58 5.34
CA SER A 79 -12.79 -12.41 4.62
C SER A 79 -13.15 -11.08 5.30
N ALA A 80 -14.33 -10.97 5.89
CA ALA A 80 -14.77 -9.76 6.58
C ALA A 80 -13.93 -9.49 7.82
N TYR A 81 -13.69 -10.53 8.63
CA TYR A 81 -12.80 -10.44 9.78
C TYR A 81 -11.35 -10.16 9.35
N LEU A 82 -10.86 -10.80 8.28
CA LEU A 82 -9.51 -10.49 7.79
C LEU A 82 -9.39 -9.04 7.33
N ARG A 83 -10.37 -8.50 6.59
CA ARG A 83 -10.38 -7.08 6.17
C ARG A 83 -10.30 -6.14 7.37
N PHE A 84 -11.02 -6.45 8.44
CA PHE A 84 -10.99 -5.69 9.67
C PHE A 84 -9.61 -5.77 10.34
N SER A 85 -9.08 -6.98 10.53
CA SER A 85 -7.79 -7.20 11.20
C SER A 85 -6.62 -6.68 10.38
N PHE A 86 -6.64 -6.80 9.06
CA PHE A 86 -5.57 -6.40 8.14
C PHE A 86 -5.16 -4.93 8.32
N ASN A 87 -6.14 -4.05 8.49
CA ASN A 87 -5.91 -2.62 8.71
C ASN A 87 -5.38 -2.28 10.11
N ARG A 88 -5.38 -3.25 11.03
CA ARG A 88 -4.90 -3.17 12.42
C ARG A 88 -3.60 -3.91 12.64
N ILE A 89 -3.12 -4.68 11.67
CA ILE A 89 -1.82 -5.33 11.76
C ILE A 89 -0.75 -4.25 11.86
N ASP A 90 0.07 -4.36 12.90
CA ASP A 90 1.29 -3.58 13.02
C ASP A 90 2.31 -4.10 12.00
N TRP A 91 2.22 -3.60 10.77
CA TRP A 91 3.15 -3.99 9.71
C TRP A 91 4.55 -3.48 10.03
N ALA A 92 5.54 -4.37 9.95
CA ALA A 92 6.94 -4.02 10.16
C ALA A 92 7.47 -3.08 9.09
N HIS A 93 7.04 -3.27 7.84
CA HIS A 93 7.42 -2.44 6.70
C HIS A 93 6.17 -1.81 6.11
N ARG A 94 5.79 -0.65 6.62
CA ARG A 94 4.62 0.11 6.17
C ARG A 94 4.89 0.80 4.84
N LEU A 95 3.85 1.05 4.05
CA LEU A 95 3.93 1.86 2.80
C LEU A 95 3.68 3.35 3.06
N TRP A 96 2.95 3.65 4.12
CA TRP A 96 2.64 4.99 4.60
C TRP A 96 2.40 4.90 6.12
N CYS A 97 2.43 6.03 6.82
CA CYS A 97 2.08 6.08 8.23
C CYS A 97 0.97 7.08 8.52
N LEU A 98 0.29 6.92 9.66
CA LEU A 98 -0.70 7.87 10.17
C LEU A 98 -0.14 8.54 11.42
N ILE A 99 -0.05 9.87 11.39
CA ILE A 99 0.49 10.68 12.48
C ILE A 99 -0.47 11.82 12.83
N ARG A 100 -0.33 12.39 14.03
CA ARG A 100 -1.03 13.65 14.37
C ARG A 100 -0.40 14.79 13.59
N LYS A 101 -1.21 15.74 13.09
CA LYS A 101 -0.73 16.89 12.32
C LYS A 101 0.34 17.72 13.04
N SER A 102 0.28 17.79 14.37
CA SER A 102 1.23 18.53 15.23
C SER A 102 2.50 17.73 15.58
N ASP A 103 2.59 16.46 15.23
CA ASP A 103 3.71 15.59 15.60
C ASP A 103 4.79 15.60 14.52
N HIS A 104 5.54 16.71 14.48
CA HIS A 104 6.65 16.90 13.54
C HIS A 104 7.73 15.82 13.70
N ALA A 105 8.05 15.44 14.95
CA ALA A 105 9.05 14.42 15.23
C ALA A 105 8.67 13.05 14.65
N ALA A 106 7.38 12.67 14.66
CA ALA A 106 6.92 11.45 14.00
C ALA A 106 7.02 11.54 12.47
N SER A 107 6.74 12.72 11.90
CA SER A 107 6.93 12.97 10.46
C SER A 107 8.39 12.81 10.05
N ASP A 108 9.32 13.40 10.80
CA ASP A 108 10.76 13.34 10.50
C ASP A 108 11.31 11.91 10.63
N ARG A 109 10.92 11.18 11.69
CA ARG A 109 11.28 9.76 11.84
C ARG A 109 10.80 8.95 10.64
N TRP A 110 9.57 9.18 10.18
CA TRP A 110 9.04 8.50 9.01
C TRP A 110 9.78 8.88 7.72
N PHE A 111 10.12 10.16 7.55
CA PHE A 111 10.92 10.64 6.42
C PHE A 111 12.27 9.91 6.34
N TYR A 112 13.02 9.87 7.44
CA TYR A 112 14.31 9.17 7.47
C TYR A 112 14.15 7.65 7.28
N GLU A 113 13.06 7.06 7.76
CA GLU A 113 12.76 5.66 7.50
C GLU A 113 12.50 5.40 6.00
N CYS A 114 11.74 6.27 5.35
CA CYS A 114 11.49 6.22 3.90
C CYS A 114 12.79 6.33 3.10
N GLN A 115 13.65 7.29 3.44
CA GLN A 115 14.98 7.45 2.81
C GLN A 115 15.83 6.19 2.98
N ARG A 116 15.95 5.67 4.21
CA ARG A 116 16.71 4.45 4.51
C ARG A 116 16.19 3.25 3.72
N ARG A 117 14.88 3.16 3.54
CA ARG A 117 14.22 2.06 2.81
C ARG A 117 14.14 2.29 1.30
N LYS A 118 14.54 3.47 0.81
CA LYS A 118 14.40 3.91 -0.59
C LYS A 118 12.96 3.74 -1.09
N ILE A 119 11.99 4.26 -0.33
CA ILE A 119 10.56 4.27 -0.68
C ILE A 119 10.02 5.70 -0.67
N PRO A 120 8.91 5.98 -1.39
CA PRO A 120 8.28 7.28 -1.35
C PRO A 120 7.87 7.65 0.08
N PHE A 121 8.03 8.92 0.43
CA PHE A 121 7.46 9.45 1.64
C PHE A 121 5.97 9.65 1.43
N ILE A 122 5.13 8.88 2.11
CA ILE A 122 3.67 9.05 2.10
C ILE A 122 3.18 9.05 3.54
N VAL A 123 2.47 10.10 3.92
CA VAL A 123 2.01 10.30 5.30
C VAL A 123 0.57 10.76 5.33
N ILE A 124 -0.22 10.14 6.21
CA ILE A 124 -1.55 10.60 6.58
C ILE A 124 -1.41 11.45 7.85
N LYS A 125 -1.75 12.74 7.76
CA LYS A 125 -1.78 13.65 8.90
C LYS A 125 -3.21 13.79 9.40
N LYS A 126 -3.44 13.40 10.65
CA LYS A 126 -4.72 13.56 11.35
C LYS A 126 -4.79 14.93 12.02
N ALA A 127 -5.73 15.76 11.57
CA ALA A 127 -6.18 16.94 12.28
C ALA A 127 -7.44 16.60 13.11
N ARG A 128 -8.04 17.60 13.78
CA ARG A 128 -9.16 17.39 14.72
C ARG A 128 -10.36 16.66 14.09
N LYS A 129 -10.78 17.07 12.89
CA LYS A 129 -11.97 16.54 12.21
C LYS A 129 -11.70 16.05 10.78
N HIS A 130 -10.49 16.22 10.27
CA HIS A 130 -10.13 15.86 8.90
C HIS A 130 -8.75 15.23 8.85
N TYR A 131 -8.50 14.54 7.75
CA TYR A 131 -7.24 13.93 7.42
C TYR A 131 -6.67 14.63 6.18
N SER A 132 -5.35 14.59 6.04
CA SER A 132 -4.68 14.93 4.81
C SER A 132 -3.66 13.86 4.46
N VAL A 133 -3.40 13.66 3.17
CA VAL A 133 -2.33 12.80 2.68
C VAL A 133 -1.27 13.70 2.06
N SER A 134 -0.02 13.59 2.46
CA SER A 134 1.11 14.23 1.78
C SER A 134 2.01 13.16 1.16
N TRP A 135 2.54 13.44 -0.03
CA TRP A 135 3.53 12.57 -0.67
C TRP A 135 4.76 13.35 -1.12
N ASP A 136 5.90 12.67 -1.15
CA ASP A 136 7.17 13.16 -1.68
C ASP A 136 7.98 11.96 -2.21
N HIS A 137 8.18 11.92 -3.52
CA HIS A 137 9.03 10.96 -4.22
C HIS A 137 10.49 11.44 -4.34
N ILE A 138 10.73 12.76 -4.22
CA ILE A 138 12.06 13.39 -4.28
C ILE A 138 12.98 12.84 -3.18
N SER A 139 12.38 12.44 -2.06
CA SER A 139 13.03 11.78 -0.93
C SER A 139 13.80 10.49 -1.28
N MET A 140 13.65 9.94 -2.49
CA MET A 140 14.36 8.74 -2.96
C MET A 140 15.64 9.02 -3.77
N GLU A 141 16.00 10.27 -4.04
CA GLU A 141 17.08 10.61 -4.98
C GLU A 141 18.50 10.55 -4.37
N SER A 142 19.28 9.56 -4.82
CA SER A 142 20.70 9.79 -5.17
C SER A 142 21.09 9.21 -6.54
N ASP A 143 20.34 8.24 -7.09
CA ASP A 143 20.77 7.53 -8.32
C ASP A 143 19.65 7.40 -9.41
N TYR A 144 18.57 8.17 -9.33
CA TYR A 144 17.41 8.05 -10.24
C TYR A 144 17.38 9.25 -11.21
N ASP A 145 18.28 9.19 -12.18
CA ASP A 145 18.58 10.12 -13.27
C ASP A 145 17.48 11.10 -13.72
N ASN A 146 17.93 12.30 -14.11
CA ASN A 146 17.19 13.47 -14.61
C ASN A 146 16.19 13.23 -15.77
N GLY A 147 16.06 12.01 -16.29
CA GLY A 147 15.15 11.65 -17.37
C GLY A 147 13.68 11.43 -16.95
N ILE A 148 13.39 11.14 -15.68
CA ILE A 148 12.01 10.86 -15.21
C ILE A 148 11.23 12.14 -14.90
N ARG A 149 11.94 13.19 -14.46
CA ARG A 149 11.34 14.45 -14.00
C ARG A 149 10.55 15.20 -15.08
N ASN A 150 10.89 15.08 -16.37
CA ASN A 150 10.29 15.92 -17.41
C ASN A 150 9.17 15.25 -18.21
N THR A 151 9.17 13.92 -18.37
CA THR A 151 8.14 13.22 -19.18
C THR A 151 7.12 12.50 -18.33
N TYR A 152 7.53 11.95 -17.18
CA TYR A 152 6.66 11.09 -16.37
C TYR A 152 5.83 11.88 -15.33
N ASP A 153 6.31 13.05 -14.87
CA ASP A 153 5.63 13.83 -13.82
C ASP A 153 4.21 14.27 -14.23
N ASN A 154 4.03 14.71 -15.48
CA ASN A 154 2.72 15.14 -15.98
C ASN A 154 1.71 13.99 -16.12
N GLU A 155 2.17 12.84 -16.61
CA GLU A 155 1.32 11.65 -16.73
C GLU A 155 0.96 11.10 -15.35
N LEU A 156 1.95 10.99 -14.46
CA LEU A 156 1.77 10.56 -13.08
C LEU A 156 0.82 11.50 -12.33
N HIS A 157 0.99 12.83 -12.45
CA HIS A 157 0.05 13.82 -11.90
C HIS A 157 -1.36 13.52 -12.39
N ARG A 158 -1.56 13.33 -13.70
CA ARG A 158 -2.88 13.07 -14.29
C ARG A 158 -3.51 11.78 -13.73
N ILE A 159 -2.72 10.71 -13.60
CA ILE A 159 -3.17 9.43 -13.03
C ILE A 159 -3.53 9.59 -11.54
N MET A 160 -2.68 10.27 -10.77
CA MET A 160 -2.93 10.53 -9.34
C MET A 160 -4.16 11.41 -9.12
N PHE A 161 -4.32 12.47 -9.91
CA PHE A 161 -5.49 13.35 -9.84
C PHE A 161 -6.78 12.59 -10.18
N ARG A 162 -6.78 11.79 -11.26
CA ARG A 162 -7.94 10.94 -11.61
C ARG A 162 -8.25 9.92 -10.50
N THR A 163 -7.22 9.34 -9.90
CA THR A 163 -7.37 8.41 -8.77
C THR A 163 -8.00 9.08 -7.56
N TYR A 164 -7.53 10.28 -7.21
CA TYR A 164 -8.13 11.14 -6.19
C TYR A 164 -9.61 11.40 -6.49
N GLN A 165 -9.95 11.82 -7.72
CA GLN A 165 -11.33 12.10 -8.12
C GLN A 165 -12.23 10.87 -8.00
N MET A 166 -11.77 9.69 -8.43
CA MET A 166 -12.54 8.45 -8.29
C MET A 166 -12.81 8.09 -6.83
N ILE A 167 -11.84 8.32 -5.94
CA ILE A 167 -11.98 8.01 -4.51
C ILE A 167 -12.88 9.03 -3.79
N CYS A 168 -12.81 10.30 -4.17
CA CYS A 168 -13.46 11.39 -3.44
C CYS A 168 -14.76 11.92 -4.09
N SER A 169 -15.11 11.44 -5.29
CA SER A 169 -16.33 11.88 -5.99
C SER A 169 -17.56 11.69 -5.12
N GLY A 170 -18.29 12.79 -4.88
CA GLY A 170 -19.54 12.79 -4.11
C GLY A 170 -19.37 12.62 -2.59
N LEU A 171 -18.15 12.71 -2.06
CA LEU A 171 -17.89 12.62 -0.62
C LEU A 171 -17.79 14.00 0.03
N GLU A 172 -18.34 14.11 1.24
CA GLU A 172 -18.13 15.24 2.15
C GLU A 172 -17.15 14.85 3.28
N PRO A 173 -16.33 15.79 3.80
CA PRO A 173 -16.22 17.19 3.38
C PRO A 173 -15.51 17.35 2.03
N LYS A 174 -15.74 18.50 1.37
CA LYS A 174 -15.00 18.86 0.15
C LYS A 174 -13.49 18.78 0.39
N SER A 175 -12.84 17.94 -0.41
CA SER A 175 -11.38 17.75 -0.41
C SER A 175 -10.71 18.56 -1.51
N PHE A 176 -9.41 18.78 -1.35
CA PHE A 176 -8.58 19.55 -2.29
C PHE A 176 -7.30 18.78 -2.57
N PHE A 177 -6.95 18.65 -3.86
CA PHE A 177 -5.70 18.08 -4.34
C PHE A 177 -4.81 19.23 -4.80
N ASP A 178 -3.58 19.28 -4.29
CA ASP A 178 -2.55 20.26 -4.67
C ASP A 178 -1.19 19.56 -4.84
N GLY A 179 -0.40 19.98 -5.82
CA GLY A 179 0.94 19.44 -6.10
C GLY A 179 1.12 18.79 -7.48
N THR A 180 2.24 18.08 -7.64
CA THR A 180 2.68 17.40 -8.88
C THR A 180 2.60 15.87 -8.73
N GLY A 181 2.99 15.11 -9.76
CA GLY A 181 3.09 13.66 -9.66
C GLY A 181 4.13 13.23 -8.62
N LEU A 182 5.12 14.08 -8.33
CA LEU A 182 6.23 13.74 -7.43
C LEU A 182 6.09 14.27 -6.00
N VAL A 183 5.38 15.38 -5.79
CA VAL A 183 5.22 15.97 -4.45
C VAL A 183 3.88 16.70 -4.34
N GLY A 184 3.21 16.60 -3.20
CA GLY A 184 1.97 17.33 -2.98
C GLY A 184 1.20 16.89 -1.76
N ASP A 185 -0.04 17.37 -1.68
CA ASP A 185 -0.98 17.00 -0.65
C ASP A 185 -2.45 16.96 -1.10
N VAL A 186 -3.22 16.12 -0.41
CA VAL A 186 -4.68 16.10 -0.48
C VAL A 186 -5.23 16.40 0.91
N THR A 187 -6.08 17.43 1.04
CA THR A 187 -6.66 17.86 2.32
C THR A 187 -8.17 17.66 2.36
N GLY A 188 -8.75 17.77 3.55
CA GLY A 188 -10.21 17.68 3.72
C GLY A 188 -10.75 16.26 3.58
N LEU A 189 -9.99 15.24 3.97
CA LEU A 189 -10.37 13.84 3.78
C LEU A 189 -11.02 13.23 5.03
N SER A 190 -11.90 12.26 4.81
CA SER A 190 -12.25 11.25 5.83
C SER A 190 -11.05 10.31 6.07
N GLU A 191 -11.04 9.59 7.19
CA GLU A 191 -9.97 8.60 7.44
C GLU A 191 -9.95 7.51 6.35
N THR A 192 -11.12 7.02 5.95
CA THR A 192 -11.26 5.98 4.93
C THR A 192 -10.69 6.45 3.59
N SER A 193 -11.07 7.64 3.13
CA SER A 193 -10.58 8.22 1.87
C SER A 193 -9.07 8.46 1.94
N ALA A 194 -8.54 8.96 3.06
CA ALA A 194 -7.11 9.17 3.24
C ALA A 194 -6.31 7.87 3.14
N ARG A 195 -6.78 6.77 3.73
CA ARG A 195 -6.15 5.46 3.62
C ARG A 195 -6.19 4.93 2.19
N GLN A 196 -7.32 5.08 1.49
CA GLN A 196 -7.45 4.67 0.10
C GLN A 196 -6.51 5.44 -0.83
N ILE A 197 -6.41 6.77 -0.65
CA ILE A 197 -5.46 7.60 -1.40
C ILE A 197 -4.03 7.19 -1.10
N ALA A 198 -3.67 7.01 0.17
CA ALA A 198 -2.31 6.62 0.55
C ALA A 198 -1.92 5.25 -0.03
N ASP A 199 -2.81 4.26 -0.01
CA ASP A 199 -2.61 2.95 -0.64
C ASP A 199 -2.42 3.06 -2.16
N ALA A 200 -3.26 3.87 -2.83
CA ALA A 200 -3.20 4.05 -4.26
C ALA A 200 -1.92 4.79 -4.69
N PHE A 201 -1.58 5.88 -4.00
CA PHE A 201 -0.37 6.67 -4.28
C PHE A 201 0.89 5.88 -3.95
N ALA A 202 0.89 5.07 -2.88
CA ALA A 202 2.00 4.17 -2.60
C ALA A 202 2.27 3.23 -3.76
N LYS A 203 1.22 2.67 -4.38
CA LYS A 203 1.39 1.81 -5.55
C LYS A 203 1.94 2.55 -6.77
N LEU A 204 1.42 3.74 -7.06
CA LEU A 204 1.88 4.53 -8.22
C LEU A 204 3.33 4.99 -8.07
N LEU A 205 3.73 5.38 -6.86
CA LEU A 205 5.03 5.99 -6.59
C LEU A 205 6.13 4.97 -6.27
N TYR A 206 5.79 3.71 -5.98
CA TYR A 206 6.79 2.74 -5.55
C TYR A 206 7.72 2.31 -6.69
N PRO A 207 9.05 2.30 -6.49
CA PRO A 207 10.03 1.99 -7.54
C PRO A 207 9.81 0.64 -8.24
N GLY A 208 9.34 -0.37 -7.52
CA GLY A 208 9.04 -1.68 -8.08
C GLY A 208 7.93 -1.68 -9.14
N ASN A 209 7.03 -0.70 -9.11
CA ASN A 209 5.91 -0.57 -10.04
C ASN A 209 6.24 0.36 -11.22
N LEU A 210 7.01 1.43 -10.97
CA LEU A 210 7.45 2.38 -12.00
C LEU A 210 8.36 1.76 -13.07
N ARG A 211 9.02 0.63 -12.77
CA ARG A 211 9.92 -0.08 -13.72
C ARG A 211 9.21 -1.09 -14.62
N LEU A 212 8.03 -1.57 -14.23
CA LEU A 212 7.28 -2.58 -15.00
C LEU A 212 6.74 -2.04 -16.32
N GLU A 213 6.51 -0.73 -16.42
CA GLU A 213 6.08 -0.08 -17.67
C GLU A 213 7.22 0.05 -18.71
N LYS A 214 8.49 0.01 -18.29
CA LYS A 214 9.65 0.08 -19.20
C LYS A 214 10.04 -1.26 -19.82
N SER A 215 9.55 -2.38 -19.30
CA SER A 215 9.86 -3.71 -19.83
C SER A 215 8.81 -4.22 -20.82
N ALA A 216 7.73 -3.47 -21.00
CA ALA A 216 6.60 -3.78 -21.87
C ALA A 216 6.47 -2.81 -23.07
N ALA A 217 7.45 -1.92 -23.25
CA ALA A 217 7.57 -1.00 -24.38
C ALA A 217 8.79 -1.35 -25.25
#